data_AF-X1QJ27-F1
#
_entry.id   AF-X1QJ27-F1
#
_cell.length_a   1.000
_cell.length_b   1.000
_cell.length_c   1.000
_cell.angle_alpha   90.00
_cell.angle_beta   90.00
_cell.angle_gamma   90.00
#
_symmetry.space_group_name_H-M   'P 1'
#
loop_
_entity.id
_entity.type
_entity.pdbx_description
1 polymer ?
#
loop_
_entity_poly.entity_id
_entity_poly.type
_entity_poly.pdbx_seq_one_letter_code
_entity_poly.pdbx_strand_id
1 'polypeptide(L)' 'MGLFNKRIPYKPFEYPEYYTEGWLKQAQAFWLHTEIPMSGDVKDWNEKLNDKEKNLVGNIS' A
#
# COMPACT_ATOMS: atom_id res chain seq x y z
N MET A 1 -19.41 -23.05 -11.33
CA MET A 1 -20.01 -23.12 -9.97
C MET A 1 -19.98 -21.72 -9.39
N GLY A 2 -20.80 -21.38 -8.39
CA GLY A 2 -20.76 -20.04 -7.77
C GLY A 2 -19.73 -19.93 -6.65
N LEU A 3 -19.33 -18.72 -6.28
CA LEU A 3 -18.31 -18.39 -5.25
C LEU A 3 -18.45 -19.16 -3.93
N PHE A 4 -19.67 -19.49 -3.52
CA PHE A 4 -19.96 -20.20 -2.26
C PHE A 4 -19.91 -21.73 -2.38
N ASN A 5 -19.59 -22.27 -3.56
CA ASN A 5 -19.48 -23.72 -3.78
C ASN A 5 -18.02 -24.15 -3.68
N LYS A 6 -17.75 -25.25 -2.97
CA LYS A 6 -16.40 -25.79 -2.81
C LYS A 6 -15.83 -26.26 -4.16
N ARG A 7 -14.61 -25.81 -4.48
CA ARG A 7 -13.81 -26.35 -5.59
C ARG A 7 -12.58 -27.09 -5.06
N ILE A 8 -12.32 -28.28 -5.62
CA ILE A 8 -11.16 -29.12 -5.31
C ILE A 8 -9.95 -28.81 -6.21
N PRO A 9 -10.09 -28.70 -7.56
CA PRO A 9 -8.94 -28.42 -8.40
C PRO A 9 -8.40 -27.01 -8.18
N TYR A 10 -7.06 -26.90 -8.12
CA TYR A 10 -6.37 -25.63 -7.97
C TYR A 10 -6.57 -24.72 -9.20
N LYS A 11 -6.37 -25.26 -10.40
CA LYS A 11 -6.51 -24.58 -11.70
C LYS A 11 -7.46 -25.35 -12.63
N PRO A 12 -8.10 -24.68 -13.60
CA PRO A 12 -8.09 -23.24 -13.84
C PRO A 12 -8.86 -22.45 -12.77
N PHE A 13 -8.56 -21.16 -12.64
CA PHE A 13 -9.28 -20.28 -11.73
C PHE A 13 -10.63 -19.88 -12.33
N GLU A 14 -11.72 -20.03 -11.56
CA GLU A 14 -13.05 -19.55 -11.95
C GLU A 14 -13.15 -18.01 -11.93
N TYR A 15 -12.32 -17.36 -11.12
CA TYR A 15 -12.25 -15.91 -10.93
C TYR A 15 -10.79 -15.41 -11.07
N PRO A 16 -10.23 -15.40 -12.28
CA PRO A 16 -8.83 -15.00 -12.52
C PRO A 16 -8.53 -13.54 -12.15
N GLU A 17 -9.53 -12.66 -12.12
CA GLU A 17 -9.41 -11.24 -11.77
C GLU A 17 -8.90 -11.00 -10.35
N TYR A 18 -9.22 -11.88 -9.39
CA TYR A 18 -8.66 -11.75 -8.03
C TYR A 18 -7.14 -11.97 -8.02
N TYR A 19 -6.63 -12.79 -8.94
CA TYR A 19 -5.20 -12.96 -9.12
C TYR A 19 -4.59 -11.76 -9.86
N THR A 20 -5.14 -11.35 -11.01
CA THR A 20 -4.52 -10.30 -11.86
C THR A 20 -4.74 -8.88 -11.33
N GLU A 21 -5.93 -8.58 -10.82
CA GLU A 21 -6.31 -7.24 -10.36
C GLU A 21 -6.16 -7.04 -8.85
N GLY A 22 -6.18 -8.12 -8.07
CA GLY A 22 -5.96 -8.07 -6.63
C GLY A 22 -4.51 -8.39 -6.26
N TRP A 23 -4.20 -9.70 -6.22
CA TRP A 23 -2.94 -10.19 -5.69
C TRP A 23 -1.71 -9.70 -6.47
N LEU A 24 -1.74 -9.75 -7.81
CA LEU A 24 -0.59 -9.38 -8.63
C LEU A 24 -0.25 -7.89 -8.48
N LYS A 25 -1.25 -7.02 -8.48
CA LYS A 25 -1.05 -5.57 -8.24
C LYS A 25 -0.48 -5.31 -6.85
N GLN A 26 -0.98 -5.99 -5.81
CA GLN A 26 -0.43 -5.89 -4.47
C GLN A 26 1.05 -6.34 -4.42
N ALA A 27 1.37 -7.47 -5.04
CA ALA A 27 2.74 -8.01 -5.06
C ALA A 27 3.72 -7.08 -5.79
N GLN A 28 3.28 -6.43 -6.87
CA GLN A 28 4.07 -5.45 -7.62
C GLN A 28 4.26 -4.12 -6.89
N ALA A 29 3.36 -3.77 -5.98
CA ALA A 29 3.41 -2.55 -5.16
C ALA A 29 4.04 -2.79 -3.78
N PHE A 30 4.69 -3.94 -3.54
CA PHE A 30 5.32 -4.22 -2.27
C PHE A 30 6.51 -3.28 -2.02
N TRP A 31 6.55 -2.70 -0.82
CA TRP A 31 7.64 -1.85 -0.33
C TRP A 31 7.77 -2.00 1.19
N LEU A 32 8.96 -1.71 1.72
CA LEU A 32 9.22 -1.64 3.15
C LEU A 32 9.58 -0.22 3.57
N HIS A 33 9.13 0.20 4.75
CA HIS A 33 9.43 1.54 5.26
C HIS A 33 10.93 1.82 5.45
N THR A 34 11.76 0.77 5.57
CA THR A 34 13.22 0.89 5.68
C THR A 34 13.92 1.17 4.34
N GLU A 35 13.21 1.04 3.22
CA GLU A 35 13.75 1.32 1.88
C GLU A 35 13.81 2.83 1.59
N ILE A 36 13.11 3.64 2.38
CA ILE A 36 12.99 5.08 2.17
C ILE A 36 13.65 5.83 3.36
N PRO A 37 14.76 6.55 3.15
CA PRO A 37 15.42 7.30 4.21
C PRO A 37 14.62 8.57 4.55
N MET A 38 14.09 8.64 5.77
CA MET A 38 13.27 9.77 6.25
C MET A 38 14.09 10.96 6.79
N SER A 39 15.42 10.91 6.76
CA SER A 39 16.27 11.95 7.36
C SER A 39 16.11 13.32 6.68
N GLY A 40 15.82 13.32 5.36
CA GLY A 40 15.54 14.55 4.61
C GLY A 40 14.23 15.20 5.05
N ASP A 41 13.18 14.40 5.19
CA ASP A 41 11.85 14.83 5.62
C ASP A 41 11.88 15.45 7.02
N VAL A 42 12.64 14.85 7.97
CA VAL A 42 12.81 15.41 9.31
C VAL A 42 13.56 16.74 9.28
N LYS A 43 14.55 16.90 8.41
CA LYS A 43 15.25 18.18 8.24
C LYS A 43 14.30 19.26 7.70
N ASP A 44 13.54 18.93 6.67
CA ASP A 44 12.58 19.85 6.05
C ASP A 44 11.46 20.25 7.00
N TRP A 45 11.00 19.30 7.83
CA TRP A 45 10.10 19.60 8.95
C TRP A 45 10.66 20.71 9.84
N ASN A 46 11.91 20.59 10.28
CA ASN A 46 12.49 21.54 11.23
C ASN A 46 12.82 22.90 10.60
N GLU A 47 13.36 22.90 9.38
CA GLU A 47 13.98 24.10 8.78
C GLU A 47 13.09 24.83 7.77
N LYS A 48 12.14 24.15 7.12
CA LYS A 48 11.37 24.71 5.99
C LYS A 48 9.89 24.91 6.29
N LEU A 49 9.28 24.04 7.10
CA LEU A 49 7.84 24.13 7.38
C LEU A 49 7.53 25.20 8.42
N ASN A 50 6.52 26.02 8.12
CA ASN A 50 5.94 26.94 9.09
C ASN A 50 4.94 26.24 10.02
N ASP A 51 4.52 26.93 11.08
CA ASP A 51 3.65 26.36 12.11
C ASP A 51 2.30 25.86 11.56
N LYS A 52 1.74 26.49 10.53
CA LYS A 52 0.47 26.04 9.92
C LYS A 52 0.67 24.74 9.13
N GLU A 53 1.76 24.62 8.39
CA GLU A 53 2.09 23.41 7.63
C GLU A 53 2.42 22.23 8.55
N LYS A 54 3.17 22.48 9.62
CA LYS A 54 3.43 21.48 10.67
C LYS A 54 2.15 20.99 11.32
N ASN A 55 1.26 21.91 11.69
CA ASN A 55 -0.04 21.55 12.26
C ASN A 55 -0.91 20.78 11.26
N LEU A 56 -0.84 21.08 9.97
CA LEU A 56 -1.57 20.31 8.95
C LEU A 56 -1.03 18.87 8.87
N VAL A 57 0.27 18.70 8.62
CA VAL A 57 0.87 17.38 8.39
C VAL A 57 0.85 16.53 9.67
N GLY A 58 1.14 17.13 10.83
CA GLY A 58 1.18 16.42 12.11
C GLY A 58 -0.18 15.95 12.63
N ASN A 59 -1.29 16.58 12.20
CA ASN A 59 -2.63 16.21 12.62
C ASN A 59 -3.38 15.31 11.61
N ILE A 60 -2.73 14.88 10.51
CA ILE A 60 -3.31 13.95 9.52
C ILE A 60 -3.11 12.47 9.94
N SER A 61 -2.50 12.19 11.10
CA SER A 61 -2.40 10.83 11.66
C SER A 61 -3.70 10.32 12.28
#